data_AF-A0AAV6B123-F1
#
_entry.id   AF-A0AAV6B123-F1
#
_cell.length_a   1.000
_cell.length_b   1.000
_cell.length_c   1.000
_cell.angle_alpha   90.00
_cell.angle_beta   90.00
_cell.angle_gamma   90.00
#
_symmetry.space_group_name_H-M   'P 1'
#
loop_
_entity.id
_entity.type
_entity.pdbx_description
1 polymer ?
#
loop_
_entity_poly.entity_id
_entity_poly.type
_entity_poly.pdbx_seq_one_letter_code
_entity_poly.pdbx_strand_id
1 'polypeptide(L)'
;MRTITTNRNDRRKLDAAIKHLTKSLAPRLWVDATHLHRQRGDRMFYQEKLAARRICRFLQSHIPLPFFPHNFPTEADRLLAVVAIEDAIAAGVSSRKIEQAQRFLARGDAAAGDAACSNGIEDYRKAWQRVAR
;
A
#
# COMPACT_ATOMS: atom_id res chain seq x y z
N MET A 1 28.66 18.71 3.62
CA MET A 1 27.28 18.76 3.08
C MET A 1 27.24 17.83 1.87
N ARG A 2 26.63 16.63 1.95
CA ARG A 2 26.55 15.72 0.79
C ARG A 2 25.44 16.20 -0.13
N THR A 3 25.81 16.85 -1.22
CA THR A 3 24.92 17.16 -2.33
C THR A 3 24.39 15.84 -2.87
N ILE A 4 23.07 15.64 -2.85
CA ILE A 4 22.43 14.47 -3.47
C ILE A 4 22.59 14.66 -4.98
N THR A 5 23.73 14.28 -5.55
CA THR A 5 23.86 14.18 -7.01
C THR A 5 23.08 12.95 -7.45
N THR A 6 21.80 13.14 -7.75
CA THR A 6 20.92 12.10 -8.26
C THR A 6 21.47 11.60 -9.59
N ASN A 7 22.12 10.44 -9.60
CA ASN A 7 22.64 9.85 -10.83
C ASN A 7 21.47 9.35 -11.72
N ARG A 8 21.78 8.94 -12.97
CA ARG A 8 20.78 8.47 -13.93
C ARG A 8 19.94 7.30 -13.40
N ASN A 9 20.52 6.41 -12.59
CA ASN A 9 19.82 5.27 -12.02
C ASN A 9 18.80 5.72 -10.95
N ASP A 10 19.17 6.68 -10.12
CA ASP A 10 18.30 7.18 -9.07
C ASP A 10 17.12 7.99 -9.62
N ARG A 11 17.35 8.79 -10.65
CA ARG A 11 16.27 9.45 -11.39
C ARG A 11 15.27 8.42 -11.93
N ARG A 12 15.75 7.33 -12.55
CA ARG A 12 14.89 6.24 -13.04
C ARG A 12 14.07 5.57 -11.93
N LYS A 13 14.64 5.40 -10.72
CA LYS A 13 13.89 4.83 -9.58
C LYS A 13 12.76 5.76 -9.16
N LEU A 14 13.04 7.06 -9.04
CA LEU A 14 12.06 8.07 -8.63
C LEU A 14 10.97 8.27 -9.70
N ASP A 15 11.32 8.37 -10.98
CA ASP A 15 10.36 8.46 -12.09
C ASP A 15 9.43 7.24 -12.12
N ALA A 16 9.99 6.04 -11.88
CA ALA A 16 9.19 4.83 -11.78
C ALA A 16 8.24 4.85 -10.58
N ALA A 17 8.69 5.35 -9.42
CA ALA A 17 7.83 5.51 -8.24
C ALA A 17 6.66 6.46 -8.52
N ILE A 18 6.95 7.64 -9.08
CA ILE A 18 5.94 8.64 -9.48
C ILE A 18 4.94 8.00 -10.45
N LYS A 19 5.42 7.33 -11.50
CA LYS A 19 4.56 6.65 -12.48
C LYS A 19 3.64 5.62 -11.83
N HIS A 20 4.10 4.91 -10.80
CA HIS A 20 3.28 3.95 -10.09
C HIS A 20 2.23 4.65 -9.20
N LEU A 21 2.60 5.69 -8.44
CA LEU A 21 1.65 6.48 -7.65
C LEU A 21 0.57 7.15 -8.53
N THR A 22 0.95 7.73 -9.67
CA THR A 22 -0.02 8.27 -10.62
C THR A 22 -1.01 7.21 -11.11
N LYS A 23 -0.56 5.96 -11.27
CA LYS A 23 -1.44 4.85 -11.68
C LYS A 23 -2.33 4.35 -10.55
N SER A 24 -1.90 4.42 -9.28
CA SER A 24 -2.76 4.07 -8.14
C SER A 24 -3.90 5.08 -7.97
N LEU A 25 -3.64 6.34 -8.30
CA LEU A 25 -4.63 7.44 -8.25
C LEU A 25 -5.51 7.55 -9.50
N ALA A 26 -5.44 6.61 -10.44
CA ALA A 26 -6.24 6.68 -11.67
C ALA A 26 -7.75 6.61 -11.34
N PRO A 27 -8.59 7.59 -11.75
CA PRO A 27 -9.98 7.70 -11.31
C PRO A 27 -10.82 6.42 -11.48
N ARG A 28 -10.57 5.64 -12.54
CA ARG A 28 -11.24 4.35 -12.80
C ARG A 28 -11.07 3.27 -11.70
N LEU A 29 -10.14 3.47 -10.77
CA LEU A 29 -9.87 2.57 -9.64
C LEU A 29 -10.68 2.94 -8.40
N TRP A 30 -11.30 4.12 -8.39
CA TRP A 30 -11.97 4.72 -7.25
C TRP A 30 -13.45 4.93 -7.55
N VAL A 31 -14.29 4.77 -6.54
CA VAL A 31 -15.69 5.19 -6.54
C VAL A 31 -15.77 6.58 -5.91
N ASP A 32 -15.09 6.75 -4.78
CA ASP A 32 -14.92 8.02 -4.07
C ASP A 32 -13.56 8.01 -3.34
N ALA A 33 -13.39 8.89 -2.34
CA ALA A 33 -12.14 9.04 -1.59
C ALA A 33 -11.76 7.81 -0.73
N THR A 34 -12.73 7.00 -0.31
CA THR A 34 -12.51 5.85 0.60
C THR A 34 -12.95 4.51 0.01
N HIS A 35 -13.66 4.52 -1.12
CA HIS A 35 -14.13 3.31 -1.76
C HIS A 35 -13.42 3.07 -3.08
N LEU A 36 -12.80 1.90 -3.20
CA LEU A 36 -12.21 1.44 -4.44
C LEU A 36 -13.25 0.70 -5.29
N HIS A 37 -13.12 0.85 -6.60
CA HIS A 37 -13.96 0.12 -7.55
C HIS A 37 -13.75 -1.39 -7.40
N ARG A 38 -14.76 -2.13 -6.96
CA ARG A 38 -14.71 -3.57 -6.65
C ARG A 38 -13.90 -4.45 -7.61
N GLN A 39 -14.05 -4.30 -8.94
CA GLN A 39 -13.34 -5.15 -9.91
C GLN A 39 -11.90 -4.69 -10.22
N ARG A 40 -11.55 -3.44 -9.89
CA ARG A 40 -10.32 -2.79 -10.35
C ARG A 40 -9.46 -2.24 -9.23
N GLY A 41 -10.03 -2.05 -8.04
CA GLY A 41 -9.44 -1.45 -6.85
C GLY A 41 -8.16 -2.14 -6.41
N ASP A 42 -8.08 -3.45 -6.61
CA ASP A 42 -6.87 -4.24 -6.41
C ASP A 42 -5.62 -3.65 -7.07
N ARG A 43 -5.79 -3.03 -8.24
CA ARG A 43 -4.69 -2.42 -8.99
C ARG A 43 -4.09 -1.23 -8.24
N MET A 44 -4.86 -0.52 -7.41
CA MET A 44 -4.37 0.59 -6.60
C MET A 44 -3.24 0.11 -5.69
N PHE A 45 -3.51 -0.89 -4.83
CA PHE A 45 -2.53 -1.50 -3.92
C PHE A 45 -1.31 -2.05 -4.66
N TYR A 46 -1.53 -2.71 -5.81
CA TYR A 46 -0.43 -3.24 -6.60
C TYR A 46 0.52 -2.13 -7.10
N GLN A 47 -0.03 -1.01 -7.57
CA GLN A 47 0.79 0.12 -8.02
C GLN A 47 1.49 0.80 -6.85
N GLU A 48 0.81 1.01 -5.73
CA GLU A 48 1.39 1.59 -4.52
C GLU A 48 2.55 0.74 -3.97
N LYS A 49 2.37 -0.58 -3.90
CA LYS A 49 3.44 -1.52 -3.55
C LYS A 49 4.67 -1.39 -4.46
N LEU A 50 4.46 -1.23 -5.77
CA LEU A 50 5.57 -1.01 -6.70
C LEU A 50 6.26 0.34 -6.48
N ALA A 51 5.50 1.39 -6.18
CA ALA A 51 6.08 2.69 -5.83
C ALA A 51 6.92 2.60 -4.55
N ALA A 52 6.37 2.00 -3.49
CA ALA A 52 7.05 1.80 -2.21
C ALA A 52 8.38 1.06 -2.40
N ARG A 53 8.41 -0.01 -3.21
CA ARG A 53 9.63 -0.75 -3.55
C ARG A 53 10.67 0.07 -4.33
N ARG A 54 10.25 1.06 -5.11
CA ARG A 54 11.15 1.94 -5.87
C ARG A 54 11.77 3.00 -4.94
N ILE A 55 10.94 3.63 -4.10
CA ILE A 55 11.37 4.60 -3.09
C ILE A 55 12.33 3.94 -2.11
N CYS A 56 11.98 2.76 -1.61
CA CYS A 56 12.83 1.98 -0.73
C CYS A 56 14.24 1.75 -1.28
N ARG A 57 14.34 1.24 -2.51
CA ARG A 57 15.64 1.00 -3.17
C ARG A 57 16.40 2.27 -3.48
N PHE A 58 15.72 3.41 -3.60
CA PHE A 58 16.38 4.70 -3.70
C PHE A 58 16.97 5.09 -2.33
N LEU A 59 16.18 5.04 -1.27
CA LEU A 59 16.61 5.38 0.09
C LEU A 59 17.75 4.47 0.58
N GLN A 60 17.69 3.16 0.34
CA GLN A 60 18.77 2.22 0.68
C GLN A 60 20.10 2.53 0.00
N SER A 61 20.09 3.22 -1.15
CA SER A 61 21.32 3.64 -1.85
C SER A 61 21.90 4.95 -1.31
N HIS A 62 21.19 5.69 -0.46
CA HIS A 62 21.56 7.06 -0.04
C HIS A 62 21.59 7.27 1.48
N ILE A 63 20.83 6.44 2.21
CA ILE A 63 20.63 6.56 3.64
C ILE A 63 21.22 5.33 4.32
N PRO A 64 22.18 5.48 5.24
CA PRO A 64 22.68 4.37 6.04
C PRO A 64 21.55 3.71 6.84
N LEU A 65 21.61 2.40 7.01
CA LEU A 65 20.60 1.59 7.72
C LEU A 65 20.06 2.20 9.03
N PRO A 66 20.86 2.77 9.95
CA PRO A 66 20.33 3.35 11.19
C PRO A 66 19.45 4.60 10.99
N PHE A 67 19.51 5.23 9.81
CA PHE A 67 18.67 6.39 9.46
C PHE A 67 17.57 6.02 8.45
N PHE A 68 17.51 4.75 8.03
CA PHE A 68 16.50 4.28 7.10
C PHE A 68 15.13 4.32 7.79
N PRO A 69 14.10 4.95 7.19
CA PRO A 69 12.79 5.02 7.82
C PRO A 69 12.26 3.60 8.04
N HIS A 70 11.94 3.29 9.30
CA HIS A 70 11.46 1.96 9.67
C HIS A 70 10.12 1.64 8.99
N ASN A 71 9.30 2.68 8.75
CA ASN A 71 7.93 2.52 8.27
C ASN A 71 7.74 3.30 6.96
N PHE A 72 7.14 2.63 5.97
CA PHE A 72 6.58 3.30 4.80
C PHE A 72 5.14 3.71 5.14
N PRO A 73 4.67 4.90 4.76
CA PRO A 73 3.30 5.32 5.05
C PRO A 73 2.32 4.35 4.37
N THR A 74 1.47 3.70 5.15
CA THR A 74 0.47 2.71 4.71
C THR A 74 -0.89 2.96 5.35
N GLU A 75 -1.06 4.12 5.98
CA GLU A 75 -2.27 4.52 6.67
C GLU A 75 -3.46 4.59 5.70
N ALA A 76 -3.22 5.06 4.47
CA ALA A 76 -4.23 5.07 3.42
C ALA A 76 -4.66 3.64 3.04
N ASP A 77 -3.70 2.73 2.79
CA ASP A 77 -4.01 1.33 2.50
C ASP A 77 -4.83 0.67 3.62
N ARG A 78 -4.44 0.94 4.87
CA ARG A 78 -5.13 0.45 6.06
C ARG A 78 -6.56 0.96 6.12
N LEU A 79 -6.76 2.27 5.91
CA LEU A 79 -8.09 2.88 5.91
C LEU A 79 -9.01 2.21 4.89
N LEU A 80 -8.53 1.99 3.66
CA LEU A 80 -9.32 1.37 2.60
C LEU A 80 -9.69 -0.09 2.92
N ALA A 81 -8.81 -0.82 3.60
CA ALA A 81 -9.12 -2.16 4.08
C ALA A 81 -10.17 -2.15 5.20
N VAL A 82 -10.07 -1.20 6.15
CA VAL A 82 -11.04 -1.04 7.25
C VAL A 82 -12.42 -0.68 6.72
N VAL A 83 -12.53 0.34 5.87
CA VAL A 83 -13.80 0.78 5.27
C VAL A 83 -14.47 -0.37 4.52
N ALA A 84 -13.71 -1.13 3.71
CA ALA A 84 -14.26 -2.28 3.00
C ALA A 84 -14.75 -3.41 3.91
N ILE A 85 -14.15 -3.57 5.10
CA ILE A 85 -14.62 -4.53 6.12
C ILE A 85 -15.92 -4.01 6.77
N GLU A 86 -15.98 -2.73 7.11
CA GLU A 86 -17.17 -2.09 7.70
C GLU A 86 -18.37 -2.16 6.76
N ASP A 87 -18.18 -1.83 5.48
CA ASP A 87 -19.20 -1.96 4.44
C ASP A 87 -19.71 -3.39 4.31
N ALA A 88 -18.80 -4.37 4.36
CA ALA A 88 -19.15 -5.77 4.23
C ALA A 88 -19.91 -6.29 5.46
N ILE A 89 -19.59 -5.80 6.66
CA ILE A 89 -20.37 -6.08 7.87
C ILE A 89 -21.78 -5.52 7.72
N ALA A 90 -21.90 -4.25 7.29
CA ALA A 90 -23.19 -3.59 7.07
C ALA A 90 -24.04 -4.30 5.99
N ALA A 91 -23.39 -4.83 4.95
CA ALA A 91 -24.03 -5.59 3.87
C ALA A 91 -24.35 -7.06 4.24
N GLY A 92 -24.08 -7.50 5.47
CA GLY A 92 -24.37 -8.88 5.91
C GLY A 92 -23.49 -9.95 5.25
N VAL A 93 -22.27 -9.59 4.84
CA VAL A 93 -21.29 -10.56 4.31
C VAL A 93 -20.96 -11.60 5.38
N SER A 94 -20.72 -12.85 4.96
CA SER A 94 -20.50 -13.96 5.89
C SER A 94 -19.36 -13.71 6.89
N SER A 95 -19.62 -14.04 8.16
CA SER A 95 -18.67 -13.90 9.28
C SER A 95 -17.28 -14.48 8.97
N ARG A 96 -17.23 -15.66 8.33
CA ARG A 96 -15.98 -16.30 7.91
C ARG A 96 -15.13 -15.43 6.97
N LYS A 97 -15.74 -14.65 6.07
CA LYS A 97 -14.98 -13.74 5.20
C LYS A 97 -14.48 -12.52 5.98
N ILE A 98 -15.31 -11.98 6.88
CA ILE A 98 -14.94 -10.86 7.75
C ILE A 98 -13.75 -11.25 8.64
N GLU A 99 -13.81 -12.40 9.31
CA GLU A 99 -12.71 -12.90 10.15
C GLU A 99 -11.41 -13.06 9.36
N GLN A 100 -11.49 -13.56 8.13
CA GLN A 100 -10.30 -13.71 7.28
C GLN A 100 -9.74 -12.35 6.85
N ALA A 101 -10.59 -11.37 6.57
CA ALA A 101 -10.15 -10.01 6.26
C ALA A 101 -9.47 -9.35 7.47
N GLN A 102 -10.06 -9.47 8.66
CA GLN A 102 -9.49 -8.96 9.91
C GLN A 102 -8.13 -9.59 10.25
N ARG A 103 -7.93 -10.88 9.98
CA ARG A 103 -6.62 -11.53 10.13
C ARG A 103 -5.55 -10.92 9.22
N PHE A 104 -5.91 -10.59 7.97
CA PHE A 104 -4.99 -9.90 7.07
C PHE A 104 -4.73 -8.46 7.51
N LEU A 105 -5.75 -7.73 7.96
CA LEU A 105 -5.60 -6.40 8.53
C LEU A 105 -4.62 -6.41 9.72
N ALA A 106 -4.81 -7.32 10.69
CA ALA A 106 -3.94 -7.44 11.85
C ALA A 106 -2.48 -7.80 11.49
N ARG A 107 -2.28 -8.63 10.45
CA ARG A 107 -0.95 -8.91 9.92
C ARG A 107 -0.31 -7.68 9.28
N GLY A 108 -1.10 -6.88 8.55
CA GLY A 108 -0.67 -5.60 8.01
C GLY A 108 -0.23 -4.63 9.11
N ASP A 109 -1.03 -4.52 10.17
CA ASP A 109 -0.74 -3.70 11.36
C ASP A 109 0.56 -4.14 12.04
N ALA A 110 0.79 -5.46 12.18
CA ALA A 110 2.03 -6.00 12.74
C ALA A 110 3.25 -5.74 11.83
N ALA A 111 3.08 -5.87 10.51
CA ALA A 111 4.16 -5.64 9.53
C ALA A 111 4.49 -4.16 9.34
N ALA A 112 3.57 -3.24 9.66
CA ALA A 112 3.85 -1.81 9.66
C ALA A 112 4.89 -1.42 10.73
N GLY A 113 5.14 -2.27 11.72
CA GLY A 113 6.16 -2.07 12.76
C GLY A 113 7.51 -2.74 12.49
N ASP A 114 7.63 -3.60 11.47
CA ASP A 114 8.81 -4.46 11.28
C ASP A 114 9.42 -4.27 9.87
N ALA A 115 10.51 -3.50 9.85
CA ALA A 115 11.47 -3.24 8.76
C ALA A 115 11.02 -3.28 7.28
N ALA A 116 11.07 -2.09 6.68
CA ALA A 116 11.49 -1.79 5.31
C ALA A 116 10.70 -2.44 4.17
N CYS A 117 9.68 -1.69 3.73
CA CYS A 117 9.26 -1.59 2.33
C CYS A 117 8.26 -2.63 1.82
N SER A 118 6.98 -2.38 2.12
CA SER A 118 5.77 -2.81 1.37
C SER A 118 5.08 -4.12 1.76
N ASN A 119 5.48 -4.79 2.85
CA ASN A 119 4.79 -6.03 3.25
C ASN A 119 3.37 -5.76 3.78
N GLY A 120 3.18 -4.69 4.57
CA GLY A 120 1.85 -4.30 5.07
C GLY A 120 0.83 -4.03 3.97
N ILE A 121 1.23 -3.37 2.89
CA ILE A 121 0.38 -3.06 1.71
C ILE A 121 -0.26 -4.33 1.13
N GLU A 122 0.50 -5.42 1.03
CA GLU A 122 -0.02 -6.68 0.48
C GLU A 122 -1.04 -7.33 1.41
N ASP A 123 -0.85 -7.23 2.72
CA ASP A 123 -1.80 -7.80 3.66
C ASP A 123 -3.07 -6.92 3.76
N TYR A 124 -2.98 -5.58 3.72
CA TYR A 124 -4.17 -4.71 3.57
C TYR A 124 -4.92 -4.97 2.25
N ARG A 125 -4.20 -5.16 1.15
CA ARG A 125 -4.79 -5.58 -0.13
C ARG A 125 -5.59 -6.87 0.01
N LYS A 126 -5.03 -7.90 0.66
CA LYS A 126 -5.71 -9.18 0.88
C LYS A 126 -6.94 -9.04 1.78
N ALA A 127 -6.87 -8.17 2.80
CA ALA A 127 -8.01 -7.85 3.64
C ALA A 127 -9.14 -7.27 2.78
N TRP A 128 -8.85 -6.23 2.00
CA TRP A 128 -9.81 -5.61 1.07
C TRP A 128 -10.40 -6.62 0.07
N GLN A 129 -9.57 -7.40 -0.62
CA GLN A 129 -10.02 -8.39 -1.61
C GLN A 129 -10.97 -9.46 -1.03
N ARG A 130 -10.87 -9.74 0.27
CA ARG A 130 -11.66 -10.78 0.90
C ARG A 130 -13.14 -10.40 0.98
N VAL A 131 -13.40 -9.10 1.10
CA VAL A 131 -14.71 -8.51 1.40
C VAL A 131 -15.25 -7.64 0.28
N ALA A 132 -14.38 -7.06 -0.56
CA ALA A 132 -14.75 -6.35 -1.79
C ALA A 132 -15.25 -7.34 -2.86
N ARG A 133 -16.46 -7.86 -2.66
CA ARG A 133 -17.19 -8.76 -3.54
C ARG A 133 -18.65 -8.35 -3.65
#